data_AF-A0A0D7E476-F1
#
_entry.id   AF-A0A0D7E476-F1
#
_cell.length_a   1.000
_cell.length_b   1.000
_cell.length_c   1.000
_cell.angle_alpha   90.00
_cell.angle_beta   90.00
_cell.angle_gamma   90.00
#
_symmetry.space_group_name_H-M   'P 1'
#
loop_
_entity.id
_entity.type
_entity.pdbx_description
1 polymer ?
#
loop_
_entity_poly.entity_id
_entity_poly.type
_entity_poly.pdbx_seq_one_letter_code
_entity_poly.pdbx_strand_id
1 'polypeptide(L)'
;MQNSFAQSSFDVIVIGGGHAGTEAAAAAARLGARTALVTHKFATIGAMSCNPAIGGLGKGHLVREVDALDGLMGRAADAGGIQFRMLNRRKGPAVRGPRAQADRKLYAAAIQAGIRATANLTVIEGEADNLLVESGRVTGIRFVDGRELQAGAVVITTGTFLRGLIHLGERSWPAGRIDEAPALGLSGAFERIGFTLGRLKTGTPPRLDGTTIDWSAVEMQPGDDPAEPFSVLTHRISNPQIQCGITRTLPSTHEVIRANVHRSPMYSGQ
;
A
#
# COMPACT_ATOMS: atom_id res chain seq x y z
N MET A 1 1.65 -41.35 15.55
CA MET A 1 0.31 -41.13 14.99
C MET A 1 0.44 -40.13 13.85
N GLN A 2 0.20 -40.63 12.63
CA GLN A 2 -0.18 -39.93 11.39
C GLN A 2 0.50 -38.59 11.03
N ASN A 3 1.57 -38.72 10.24
CA ASN A 3 1.98 -37.76 9.21
C ASN A 3 0.83 -37.55 8.21
N SER A 4 0.27 -36.34 8.13
CA SER A 4 -0.64 -35.92 7.03
C SER A 4 -1.00 -34.43 7.16
N PHE A 5 -0.02 -33.53 7.08
CA PHE A 5 -0.26 -32.23 6.46
C PHE A 5 0.44 -32.28 5.13
N ALA A 6 -0.31 -32.36 4.03
CA ALA A 6 0.24 -32.17 2.71
C ALA A 6 0.95 -30.80 2.72
N GLN A 7 2.28 -30.80 2.80
CA GLN A 7 3.10 -29.61 2.71
C GLN A 7 2.71 -28.89 1.43
N SER A 8 2.01 -27.76 1.56
CA SER A 8 1.66 -26.93 0.43
C SER A 8 2.92 -26.19 0.01
N SER A 9 3.67 -26.80 -0.89
CA SER A 9 4.84 -26.19 -1.50
C SER A 9 4.41 -25.16 -2.54
N PHE A 10 5.05 -24.00 -2.49
CA PHE A 10 4.92 -22.91 -3.44
C PHE A 10 6.29 -22.63 -4.07
N ASP A 11 6.30 -22.14 -5.30
CA ASP A 11 7.54 -21.64 -5.90
C ASP A 11 7.91 -20.30 -5.28
N VAL A 12 6.92 -19.43 -5.07
CA VAL A 12 7.09 -18.10 -4.48
C VAL A 12 6.06 -17.86 -3.38
N ILE A 13 6.51 -17.38 -2.23
CA ILE A 13 5.63 -16.84 -1.19
C ILE A 13 5.87 -15.33 -1.06
N VAL A 14 4.82 -14.54 -1.17
CA VAL A 14 4.85 -13.09 -0.97
C VAL A 14 4.17 -12.76 0.37
N ILE A 15 4.90 -12.13 1.29
CA ILE A 15 4.40 -11.73 2.60
C ILE A 15 3.97 -10.27 2.58
N GLY A 16 2.66 -10.03 2.76
CA GLY A 16 2.04 -8.71 2.89
C GLY A 16 1.15 -8.35 1.70
N GLY A 17 -0.16 -8.18 1.94
CA GLY A 17 -1.16 -7.78 0.93
C GLY A 17 -1.16 -6.30 0.54
N GLY A 18 -0.04 -5.59 0.69
CA GLY A 18 0.09 -4.17 0.34
C GLY A 18 0.35 -3.96 -1.15
N HIS A 19 0.48 -2.69 -1.58
CA HIS A 19 0.73 -2.32 -2.99
C HIS A 19 1.90 -3.09 -3.63
N ALA A 20 3.02 -3.23 -2.91
CA ALA A 20 4.18 -3.97 -3.42
C ALA A 20 3.89 -5.48 -3.51
N GLY A 21 3.25 -6.05 -2.49
CA GLY A 21 2.96 -7.48 -2.44
C GLY A 21 1.92 -7.91 -3.47
N THR A 22 0.94 -7.07 -3.78
CA THR A 22 -0.04 -7.37 -4.84
C THR A 22 0.61 -7.43 -6.22
N GLU A 23 1.53 -6.52 -6.53
CA GLU A 23 2.27 -6.55 -7.80
C GLU A 23 3.25 -7.73 -7.84
N ALA A 24 4.01 -7.97 -6.77
CA ALA A 24 4.96 -9.07 -6.71
C ALA A 24 4.27 -10.44 -6.86
N ALA A 25 3.13 -10.63 -6.17
CA ALA A 25 2.37 -11.87 -6.23
C ALA A 25 1.74 -12.09 -7.61
N ALA A 26 1.16 -11.04 -8.20
CA ALA A 26 0.58 -11.13 -9.54
C ALA A 26 1.66 -11.39 -10.61
N ALA A 27 2.81 -10.71 -10.53
CA ALA A 27 3.92 -10.90 -11.45
C ALA A 27 4.49 -12.33 -11.37
N ALA A 28 4.79 -12.83 -10.18
CA ALA A 28 5.30 -14.19 -9.99
C ALA A 28 4.33 -15.24 -10.54
N ALA A 29 3.04 -15.12 -10.21
CA ALA A 29 2.02 -16.06 -10.64
C ALA A 29 1.82 -16.07 -12.17
N ARG A 30 1.87 -14.89 -12.81
CA ARG A 30 1.75 -14.76 -14.27
C ARG A 30 2.97 -15.27 -15.04
N LEU A 31 4.14 -15.27 -14.42
CA LEU A 31 5.34 -15.93 -14.95
C LEU A 31 5.30 -17.45 -14.77
N GLY A 32 4.21 -18.01 -14.23
CA GLY A 32 3.98 -19.45 -14.11
C GLY A 32 4.33 -20.05 -12.75
N ALA A 33 4.83 -19.24 -11.80
CA ALA A 33 5.16 -19.72 -10.46
C ALA A 33 3.89 -20.00 -9.65
N ARG A 34 3.81 -21.17 -9.01
CA ARG A 34 2.78 -21.44 -7.99
C ARG A 34 3.02 -20.51 -6.81
N THR A 35 2.20 -19.48 -6.66
CA THR A 35 2.45 -18.36 -5.77
C THR A 35 1.45 -18.31 -4.63
N ALA A 36 1.94 -18.07 -3.40
CA ALA A 36 1.10 -17.72 -2.26
C ALA A 36 1.25 -16.24 -1.91
N LEU A 37 0.14 -15.50 -1.82
CA LEU A 37 0.10 -14.19 -1.18
C LEU A 37 -0.38 -14.35 0.26
N VAL A 38 0.52 -14.18 1.22
CA VAL A 38 0.23 -14.25 2.65
C VAL A 38 -0.14 -12.87 3.16
N THR A 39 -1.29 -12.73 3.79
CA THR A 39 -1.80 -11.47 4.33
C THR A 39 -2.54 -11.70 5.62
N HIS A 40 -2.63 -10.71 6.52
CA HIS A 40 -3.43 -10.86 7.73
C HIS A 40 -4.91 -11.04 7.41
N LYS A 41 -5.42 -10.25 6.45
CA LYS A 41 -6.80 -10.29 5.99
C LYS A 41 -6.85 -10.02 4.48
N PHE A 42 -7.68 -10.75 3.76
CA PHE A 42 -7.96 -10.52 2.33
C PHE A 42 -8.64 -9.16 2.15
N ALA A 43 -9.56 -8.81 3.05
CA ALA A 43 -10.36 -7.58 2.95
C ALA A 43 -9.52 -6.28 3.00
N THR A 44 -8.29 -6.34 3.53
CA THR A 44 -7.38 -5.18 3.60
C THR A 44 -6.40 -5.11 2.42
N ILE A 45 -6.44 -6.08 1.49
CA ILE A 45 -5.68 -6.03 0.24
C ILE A 45 -6.12 -4.81 -0.57
N GLY A 46 -5.15 -4.04 -1.05
CA GLY A 46 -5.39 -2.80 -1.80
C GLY A 46 -5.76 -1.59 -0.93
N ALA A 47 -5.70 -1.70 0.40
CA ALA A 47 -5.99 -0.57 1.28
C ALA A 47 -4.98 0.57 1.10
N MET A 48 -5.50 1.76 0.76
CA MET A 48 -4.74 3.01 0.74
C MET A 48 -4.75 3.59 2.16
N SER A 49 -3.61 3.65 2.85
CA SER A 49 -3.55 4.12 4.24
C SER A 49 -3.34 5.63 4.35
N CYS A 50 -2.60 6.22 3.40
CA CYS A 50 -2.24 7.64 3.43
C CYS A 50 -3.17 8.46 2.52
N ASN A 51 -2.65 9.03 1.44
CA ASN A 51 -3.39 9.84 0.48
C ASN A 51 -4.33 8.97 -0.38
N PRO A 52 -5.61 9.32 -0.58
CA PRO A 52 -6.49 8.62 -1.52
C PRO A 52 -6.18 9.02 -2.96
N ALA A 53 -4.93 8.85 -3.40
CA ALA A 53 -4.46 9.26 -4.71
C ALA A 53 -3.39 8.31 -5.27
N ILE A 54 -3.43 8.09 -6.58
CA ILE A 54 -2.40 7.40 -7.36
C ILE A 54 -1.73 8.39 -8.31
N GLY A 55 -0.44 8.19 -8.57
CA GLY A 55 0.34 9.04 -9.46
C GLY A 55 0.81 10.36 -8.84
N GLY A 56 1.05 11.35 -9.70
CA GLY A 56 1.79 12.58 -9.39
C GLY A 56 2.97 12.76 -10.36
N LEU A 57 3.82 13.76 -10.13
CA LEU A 57 4.92 14.09 -11.07
C LEU A 57 5.84 12.89 -11.37
N GLY A 58 6.52 12.35 -10.38
CA GLY A 58 7.33 11.13 -10.56
C GLY A 58 6.50 9.86 -10.51
N LYS A 59 5.59 9.78 -9.54
CA LYS A 59 4.77 8.58 -9.30
C LYS A 59 3.89 8.20 -10.49
N GLY A 60 3.42 9.17 -11.27
CA GLY A 60 2.59 8.91 -12.45
C GLY A 60 3.34 8.16 -13.54
N HIS A 61 4.63 8.44 -13.72
CA HIS A 61 5.49 7.69 -14.64
C HIS A 61 5.63 6.24 -14.17
N LEU A 62 5.95 6.03 -12.88
CA LEU A 62 6.09 4.70 -12.30
C LEU A 62 4.81 3.86 -12.43
N VAL A 63 3.62 4.47 -12.28
CA VAL A 63 2.36 3.76 -12.47
C VAL A 63 2.21 3.30 -13.93
N ARG A 64 2.57 4.13 -14.90
CA ARG A 64 2.53 3.76 -16.33
C ARG A 64 3.58 2.70 -16.69
N GLU A 65 4.75 2.74 -16.07
CA GLU A 65 5.77 1.70 -16.24
C GLU A 65 5.31 0.37 -15.65
N VAL A 66 4.72 0.38 -14.46
CA VAL A 66 4.09 -0.80 -13.85
C VAL A 66 2.99 -1.34 -14.76
N ASP A 67 2.13 -0.48 -15.31
CA ASP A 67 1.09 -0.88 -16.26
C ASP A 67 1.65 -1.50 -17.55
N ALA A 68 2.71 -0.92 -18.11
CA ALA A 68 3.37 -1.44 -19.30
C ALA A 68 3.99 -2.84 -19.08
N LEU A 69 4.34 -3.15 -17.83
CA LEU A 69 4.77 -4.49 -17.39
C LEU A 69 3.60 -5.39 -16.96
N ASP A 70 2.38 -5.04 -17.38
CA ASP A 70 1.11 -5.71 -17.04
C ASP A 70 0.79 -5.71 -15.53
N GLY A 71 1.26 -4.73 -14.77
CA GLY A 71 0.92 -4.57 -13.36
C GLY A 71 -0.59 -4.32 -13.10
N LEU A 72 -0.99 -4.40 -11.84
CA LEU A 72 -2.38 -4.17 -11.41
C LEU A 72 -2.70 -2.69 -11.19
N MET A 73 -1.72 -1.89 -10.77
CA MET A 73 -1.91 -0.54 -10.24
C MET A 73 -2.54 0.44 -11.25
N GLY A 74 -2.14 0.39 -12.52
CA GLY A 74 -2.71 1.26 -13.56
C GLY A 74 -4.21 1.04 -13.73
N ARG A 75 -4.60 -0.21 -14.00
CA ARG A 75 -6.01 -0.63 -14.14
C ARG A 75 -6.83 -0.38 -12.87
N ALA A 76 -6.26 -0.64 -11.69
CA ALA A 76 -6.95 -0.38 -10.42
C ALA A 76 -7.12 1.11 -10.12
N ALA A 77 -6.14 1.95 -10.48
CA ALA A 77 -6.25 3.40 -10.39
C ALA A 77 -7.33 3.94 -11.32
N ASP A 78 -7.47 3.37 -12.51
CA ASP A 78 -8.52 3.74 -13.46
C ASP A 78 -9.91 3.33 -12.95
N ALA A 79 -10.05 2.09 -12.48
CA ALA A 79 -11.31 1.57 -11.94
C ALA A 79 -11.76 2.27 -10.65
N GLY A 80 -10.82 2.72 -9.81
CA GLY A 80 -11.11 3.43 -8.58
C GLY A 80 -11.06 4.96 -8.69
N GLY A 81 -10.63 5.50 -9.84
CA GLY A 81 -10.35 6.92 -9.99
C GLY A 81 -11.62 7.76 -10.05
N ILE A 82 -11.65 8.84 -9.27
CA ILE A 82 -12.79 9.77 -9.16
C ILE A 82 -12.40 11.22 -9.48
N GLN A 83 -11.13 11.48 -9.82
CA GLN A 83 -10.69 12.76 -10.38
C GLN A 83 -9.34 12.55 -11.06
N PHE A 84 -9.23 12.75 -12.37
CA PHE A 84 -7.97 12.62 -13.09
C PHE A 84 -7.39 13.98 -13.47
N ARG A 85 -6.07 14.15 -13.30
CA ARG A 85 -5.34 15.35 -13.68
C ARG A 85 -3.96 15.02 -14.25
N MET A 86 -3.60 15.69 -15.34
CA MET A 86 -2.25 15.71 -15.88
C MET A 86 -1.48 16.88 -15.27
N LEU A 87 -0.61 16.60 -14.30
CA LEU A 87 0.24 17.61 -13.71
C LEU A 87 1.25 18.11 -14.75
N ASN A 88 1.60 19.41 -14.66
CA ASN A 88 2.48 20.06 -15.62
C ASN A 88 2.02 19.98 -17.09
N ARG A 89 0.71 19.86 -17.38
CA ARG A 89 0.21 19.73 -18.77
C ARG A 89 0.73 20.81 -19.72
N ARG A 90 0.84 22.08 -19.26
CA ARG A 90 1.36 23.20 -20.06
C ARG A 90 2.87 23.16 -20.30
N LYS A 91 3.60 22.27 -19.62
CA LYS A 91 5.03 22.03 -19.84
C LYS A 91 5.23 20.90 -20.86
N GLY A 92 6.47 20.73 -21.32
CA GLY A 92 6.84 19.68 -22.26
C GLY A 92 6.50 18.27 -21.74
N PRO A 93 6.28 17.30 -22.64
CA PRO A 93 5.79 15.96 -22.29
C PRO A 93 6.67 15.22 -21.27
N ALA A 94 7.98 15.46 -21.30
CA ALA A 94 8.96 14.82 -20.39
C ALA A 94 8.75 15.13 -18.89
N VAL A 95 7.97 16.16 -18.54
CA VAL A 95 7.73 16.55 -17.15
C VAL A 95 6.25 16.46 -16.74
N ARG A 96 5.42 15.86 -17.59
CA ARG A 96 3.99 15.65 -17.32
C ARG A 96 3.80 14.42 -16.44
N GLY A 97 2.97 14.53 -15.41
CA GLY A 97 2.73 13.42 -14.48
C GLY A 97 1.25 13.15 -14.30
N PRO A 98 0.71 11.99 -14.73
CA PRO A 98 -0.67 11.64 -14.49
C PRO A 98 -0.91 11.44 -12.99
N ARG A 99 -2.05 11.91 -12.50
CA ARG A 99 -2.48 11.79 -11.11
C ARG A 99 -3.99 11.55 -11.08
N ALA A 100 -4.45 10.63 -10.23
CA ALA A 100 -5.86 10.54 -9.90
C ALA A 100 -6.10 10.57 -8.39
N GLN A 101 -7.19 11.19 -7.97
CA GLN A 101 -7.83 10.84 -6.70
C GLN A 101 -8.59 9.53 -6.90
N ALA A 102 -8.55 8.67 -5.90
CA ALA A 102 -9.20 7.37 -5.93
C ALA A 102 -10.22 7.24 -4.79
N ASP A 103 -11.39 6.70 -5.11
CA ASP A 103 -12.24 6.12 -4.08
C ASP A 103 -11.50 4.90 -3.49
N ARG A 104 -11.26 4.94 -2.18
CA ARG A 104 -10.47 3.89 -1.50
C ARG A 104 -11.12 2.50 -1.60
N LYS A 105 -12.45 2.44 -1.58
CA LYS A 105 -13.20 1.18 -1.64
C LYS A 105 -13.17 0.62 -3.06
N LEU A 106 -13.40 1.47 -4.07
CA LEU A 106 -13.34 1.04 -5.47
C LEU A 106 -11.93 0.59 -5.85
N TYR A 107 -10.90 1.34 -5.44
CA TYR A 107 -9.51 0.94 -5.68
C TYR A 107 -9.17 -0.40 -5.01
N ALA A 108 -9.52 -0.57 -3.73
CA ALA A 108 -9.28 -1.83 -3.02
C ALA A 108 -10.05 -3.00 -3.67
N ALA A 109 -11.30 -2.79 -4.07
CA ALA A 109 -12.11 -3.79 -4.77
C ALA A 109 -11.49 -4.19 -6.11
N ALA A 110 -10.96 -3.23 -6.88
CA ALA A 110 -10.29 -3.50 -8.15
C ALA A 110 -9.00 -4.32 -7.96
N ILE A 111 -8.17 -4.00 -6.97
CA ILE A 111 -6.99 -4.81 -6.64
C ILE A 111 -7.41 -6.22 -6.20
N GLN A 112 -8.39 -6.34 -5.31
CA GLN A 112 -8.88 -7.64 -4.85
C GLN A 112 -9.45 -8.50 -5.98
N ALA A 113 -10.16 -7.89 -6.93
CA ALA A 113 -10.64 -8.56 -8.13
C ALA A 113 -9.46 -9.04 -9.00
N GLY A 114 -8.45 -8.20 -9.21
CA GLY A 114 -7.24 -8.56 -9.96
C GLY A 114 -6.48 -9.72 -9.33
N ILE A 115 -6.36 -9.74 -7.99
CA ILE A 115 -5.73 -10.84 -7.26
C ILE A 115 -6.53 -12.15 -7.43
N ARG A 116 -7.86 -12.12 -7.27
CA ARG A 116 -8.71 -13.31 -7.47
C ARG A 116 -8.68 -13.85 -8.89
N ALA A 117 -8.57 -12.97 -9.89
CA ALA A 117 -8.54 -13.35 -11.29
C ALA A 117 -7.17 -13.87 -11.75
N THR A 118 -6.12 -13.71 -10.95
CA THR A 118 -4.77 -14.15 -11.34
C THR A 118 -4.62 -15.65 -11.14
N ALA A 119 -4.46 -16.39 -12.23
CA ALA A 119 -4.16 -17.82 -12.19
C ALA A 119 -2.84 -18.10 -11.44
N ASN A 120 -2.70 -19.29 -10.86
CA ASN A 120 -1.54 -19.73 -10.06
C ASN A 120 -1.29 -18.93 -8.77
N LEU A 121 -2.17 -18.00 -8.40
CA LEU A 121 -2.08 -17.22 -7.17
C LEU A 121 -3.09 -17.70 -6.13
N THR A 122 -2.61 -18.13 -4.96
CA THR A 122 -3.44 -18.46 -3.81
C THR A 122 -3.26 -17.40 -2.72
N VAL A 123 -4.35 -16.87 -2.17
CA VAL A 123 -4.27 -16.00 -0.98
C VAL A 123 -4.41 -16.84 0.28
N ILE A 124 -3.51 -16.64 1.24
CA ILE A 124 -3.50 -17.34 2.52
C ILE A 124 -3.59 -16.29 3.63
N GLU A 125 -4.68 -16.35 4.41
CA GLU A 125 -4.83 -15.48 5.57
C GLU A 125 -4.04 -16.03 6.78
N GLY A 126 -3.20 -15.17 7.34
CA GLY A 126 -2.39 -15.46 8.51
C GLY A 126 -1.22 -14.48 8.67
N GLU A 127 -0.61 -14.51 9.85
CA GLU A 127 0.60 -13.74 10.17
C GLU A 127 1.83 -14.64 10.03
N ALA A 128 2.76 -14.24 9.16
CA ALA A 128 4.06 -14.89 9.04
C ALA A 128 4.97 -14.47 10.21
N ASP A 129 5.37 -15.45 11.02
CA ASP A 129 6.17 -15.26 12.23
C ASP A 129 7.67 -15.45 11.96
N ASN A 130 8.04 -16.41 11.11
CA ASN A 130 9.44 -16.78 10.91
C ASN A 130 9.74 -17.20 9.47
N LEU A 131 11.03 -17.11 9.11
CA LEU A 131 11.57 -17.70 7.89
C LEU A 131 12.18 -19.05 8.22
N LEU A 132 11.88 -20.06 7.41
CA LEU A 132 12.55 -21.36 7.47
C LEU A 132 13.84 -21.24 6.65
N VAL A 133 14.97 -21.60 7.25
CA VAL A 133 16.30 -21.47 6.65
C VAL A 133 17.07 -22.76 6.84
N GLU A 134 17.56 -23.33 5.74
CA GLU A 134 18.39 -24.53 5.72
C GLU A 134 19.67 -24.23 4.95
N SER A 135 20.82 -24.51 5.55
CA SER A 135 22.14 -24.30 4.92
C SER A 135 22.32 -22.91 4.30
N GLY A 136 21.82 -21.87 4.98
CA GLY A 136 21.90 -20.47 4.54
C GLY A 136 20.90 -20.05 3.45
N ARG A 137 19.97 -20.94 3.05
CA ARG A 137 18.94 -20.66 2.05
C ARG A 137 17.55 -20.64 2.71
N VAL A 138 16.72 -19.65 2.36
CA VAL A 138 15.31 -19.65 2.75
C VAL A 138 14.58 -20.80 2.05
N THR A 139 13.91 -21.65 2.81
CA THR A 139 13.14 -22.80 2.33
C THR A 139 11.64 -22.65 2.55
N GLY A 140 11.19 -21.61 3.25
CA GLY A 140 9.79 -21.41 3.54
C GLY A 140 9.50 -20.38 4.61
N ILE A 141 8.26 -20.40 5.10
CA ILE A 141 7.80 -19.55 6.19
C ILE A 141 7.06 -20.37 7.24
N ARG A 142 7.02 -19.85 8.47
CA ARG A 142 6.16 -20.35 9.54
C ARG A 142 5.20 -19.25 10.00
N PHE A 143 3.95 -19.62 10.23
CA PHE A 143 2.90 -18.75 10.76
C PHE A 143 2.94 -18.71 12.29
N VAL A 144 2.30 -17.70 12.87
CA VAL A 144 2.09 -17.60 14.33
C VAL A 144 1.34 -18.82 14.89
N ASP A 145 0.43 -19.40 14.12
CA ASP A 145 -0.35 -20.58 14.51
C ASP A 145 0.40 -21.92 14.33
N GLY A 146 1.69 -21.86 13.98
CA GLY A 146 2.55 -23.03 13.82
C GLY A 146 2.48 -23.71 12.45
N ARG A 147 1.59 -23.29 11.53
CA ARG A 147 1.60 -23.80 10.15
C ARG A 147 2.91 -23.43 9.46
N GLU A 148 3.39 -24.32 8.60
CA GLU A 148 4.59 -24.09 7.79
C GLU A 148 4.27 -24.27 6.31
N LEU A 149 4.83 -23.38 5.48
CA LEU A 149 4.74 -23.46 4.03
C LEU A 149 6.16 -23.46 3.45
N GLN A 150 6.41 -24.39 2.54
CA GLN A 150 7.68 -24.49 1.83
C GLN A 150 7.65 -23.57 0.60
N ALA A 151 8.78 -22.94 0.29
CA ALA A 151 8.92 -21.96 -0.78
C ALA A 151 10.27 -22.12 -1.50
N GLY A 152 10.28 -21.97 -2.83
CA GLY A 152 11.51 -21.78 -3.60
C GLY A 152 12.14 -20.39 -3.35
N ALA A 153 11.29 -19.36 -3.19
CA ALA A 153 11.68 -18.00 -2.86
C ALA A 153 10.62 -17.30 -1.99
N VAL A 154 11.04 -16.29 -1.23
CA VAL A 154 10.16 -15.47 -0.38
C VAL A 154 10.37 -13.99 -0.68
N VAL A 155 9.29 -13.25 -0.92
CA VAL A 155 9.28 -11.79 -1.10
C VAL A 155 8.65 -11.12 0.12
N ILE A 156 9.35 -10.16 0.72
CA ILE A 156 8.91 -9.48 1.95
C ILE A 156 8.35 -8.09 1.62
N THR A 157 7.08 -7.85 1.95
CA THR A 157 6.38 -6.58 1.72
C THR A 157 5.52 -6.16 2.92
N THR A 158 6.09 -6.21 4.12
CA THR A 158 5.41 -5.97 5.41
C THR A 158 4.88 -4.53 5.60
N GLY A 159 5.23 -3.59 4.73
CA GLY A 159 4.78 -2.21 4.82
C GLY A 159 5.15 -1.57 6.17
N THR A 160 4.17 -0.98 6.84
CA THR A 160 4.36 -0.31 8.15
C THR A 160 4.18 -1.24 9.35
N PHE A 161 3.98 -2.55 9.14
CA PHE A 161 3.60 -3.48 10.20
C PHE A 161 4.78 -3.97 11.04
N LEU A 162 5.96 -4.15 10.43
CA LEU A 162 7.13 -4.72 11.10
C LEU A 162 7.59 -3.81 12.26
N ARG A 163 7.42 -4.27 13.51
CA ARG A 163 7.67 -3.47 14.73
C ARG A 163 7.04 -2.06 14.67
N GLY A 164 5.85 -1.98 14.06
CA GLY A 164 5.11 -0.73 13.87
C GLY A 164 4.76 -0.06 15.21
N LEU A 165 4.88 1.26 15.25
CA LEU A 165 4.55 2.10 16.41
C LEU A 165 3.84 3.36 15.92
N ILE A 166 2.64 3.62 16.42
CA ILE A 166 1.94 4.87 16.18
C ILE A 166 2.35 5.88 17.24
N HIS A 167 2.53 7.14 16.83
CA HIS A 167 2.70 8.28 17.72
C HIS A 167 1.59 9.30 17.47
N LEU A 168 0.96 9.77 18.54
CA LEU A 168 -0.04 10.84 18.53
C LEU A 168 0.27 11.81 19.68
N GLY A 169 0.97 12.90 19.35
CA GLY A 169 1.55 13.79 20.35
C GLY A 169 2.49 13.00 21.26
N GLU A 170 2.23 13.05 22.56
CA GLU A 170 2.99 12.33 23.59
C GLU A 170 2.59 10.85 23.75
N ARG A 171 1.49 10.42 23.13
CA ARG A 171 1.04 9.03 23.21
C ARG A 171 1.69 8.20 22.13
N SER A 172 2.12 6.99 22.46
CA SER A 172 2.54 5.99 21.49
C SER A 172 2.03 4.61 21.85
N TRP A 173 1.78 3.78 20.83
CA TRP A 173 1.35 2.39 21.04
C TRP A 173 1.74 1.50 19.84
N PRO A 174 2.03 0.20 20.07
CA PRO A 174 2.37 -0.73 19.00
C PRO A 174 1.20 -0.91 18.03
N ALA A 175 1.44 -0.67 16.74
CA ALA A 175 0.44 -0.77 15.68
C ALA A 175 1.09 -0.69 14.30
N GLY A 176 0.61 -1.49 13.36
CA GLY A 176 1.02 -1.38 11.94
C GLY A 176 0.26 -0.27 11.22
N ARG A 177 -1.03 -0.15 11.53
CA ARG A 177 -1.97 0.91 11.12
C ARG A 177 -2.95 1.15 12.26
N ILE A 178 -3.75 2.21 12.19
CA ILE A 178 -4.80 2.44 13.19
C ILE A 178 -5.70 1.20 13.27
N ASP A 179 -5.94 0.70 14.47
CA ASP A 179 -6.72 -0.51 14.78
C ASP A 179 -6.16 -1.83 14.20
N GLU A 180 -4.91 -1.85 13.71
CA GLU A 180 -4.23 -3.06 13.23
C GLU A 180 -2.94 -3.32 14.01
N ALA A 181 -2.83 -4.52 14.60
CA ALA A 181 -1.67 -4.94 15.38
C ALA A 181 -0.37 -4.93 14.54
N PRO A 182 0.80 -4.67 15.17
CA PRO A 182 2.09 -4.77 14.48
C PRO A 182 2.49 -6.24 14.28
N ALA A 183 3.34 -6.50 13.31
CA ALA A 183 4.01 -7.79 13.14
C ALA A 183 5.32 -7.79 13.93
N LEU A 184 5.47 -8.72 14.87
CA LEU A 184 6.62 -8.77 15.78
C LEU A 184 7.58 -9.92 15.42
N GLY A 185 7.07 -11.10 15.11
CA GLY A 185 7.86 -12.31 14.90
C GLY A 185 8.95 -12.17 13.84
N LEU A 186 8.57 -11.66 12.66
CA LEU A 186 9.44 -11.60 11.49
C LEU A 186 10.68 -10.71 11.70
N SER A 187 10.59 -9.73 12.59
CA SER A 187 11.74 -8.87 12.91
C SER A 187 12.87 -9.66 13.58
N GLY A 188 12.53 -10.56 14.50
CA GLY A 188 13.50 -11.45 15.12
C GLY A 188 14.07 -12.47 14.13
N ALA A 189 13.30 -12.87 13.11
CA ALA A 189 13.80 -13.73 12.04
C ALA A 189 14.92 -13.05 11.23
N PHE A 190 14.74 -11.79 10.87
CA PHE A 190 15.76 -11.01 10.17
C PHE A 190 17.04 -10.84 10.99
N GLU A 191 16.90 -10.53 12.29
CA GLU A 191 18.05 -10.40 13.20
C GLU A 191 18.83 -11.71 13.31
N ARG A 192 18.14 -12.87 13.43
CA ARG A 192 18.78 -14.21 13.46
C ARG A 192 19.52 -14.56 12.18
N ILE A 193 19.07 -14.05 11.02
CA ILE A 193 19.71 -14.25 9.72
C ILE A 193 20.90 -13.28 9.53
N GLY A 194 21.07 -12.29 10.42
CA GLY A 194 22.18 -11.34 10.40
C GLY A 194 21.86 -10.00 9.74
N PHE A 195 20.59 -9.68 9.48
CA PHE A 195 20.22 -8.36 8.99
C PHE A 195 20.25 -7.31 10.09
N THR A 196 20.72 -6.10 9.75
CA THR A 196 20.56 -4.91 10.59
C THR A 196 19.20 -4.27 10.32
N LEU A 197 18.43 -3.98 11.37
CA LEU A 197 17.14 -3.32 11.27
C LEU A 197 17.23 -1.85 11.68
N GLY A 198 16.72 -0.96 10.83
CA GLY A 198 16.52 0.46 11.12
C GLY A 198 15.04 0.80 11.37
N ARG A 199 14.78 2.04 11.76
CA ARG A 199 13.41 2.58 11.88
C ARG A 199 13.23 3.80 10.99
N LEU A 200 12.07 3.87 10.32
CA LEU A 200 11.61 5.03 9.58
C LEU A 200 10.30 5.51 10.18
N LYS A 201 10.07 6.83 10.13
CA LYS A 201 8.84 7.46 10.61
C LYS A 201 8.20 8.24 9.46
N THR A 202 6.89 8.11 9.35
CA THR A 202 6.07 8.86 8.39
C THR A 202 4.80 9.35 9.07
N GLY A 203 4.26 10.48 8.62
CA GLY A 203 3.02 11.05 9.13
C GLY A 203 1.86 10.89 8.15
N THR A 204 0.63 10.95 8.66
CA THR A 204 -0.58 11.09 7.86
C THR A 204 -1.41 12.24 8.42
N PRO A 205 -2.07 13.06 7.58
CA PRO A 205 -2.96 14.10 8.08
C PRO A 205 -4.17 13.49 8.80
N PRO A 206 -4.88 14.25 9.65
CA PRO A 206 -6.17 13.82 10.19
C PRO A 206 -7.20 13.57 9.07
N ARG A 207 -8.28 12.90 9.41
CA ARG A 207 -9.47 12.77 8.55
C ARG A 207 -10.54 13.70 9.12
N LEU A 208 -11.15 14.52 8.25
CA LEU A 208 -12.15 15.51 8.62
C LEU A 208 -13.53 15.04 8.18
N ASP A 209 -14.57 15.39 8.94
CA ASP A 209 -15.94 15.20 8.52
C ASP A 209 -16.30 16.25 7.46
N GLY A 210 -16.61 15.79 6.24
CA GLY A 210 -16.95 16.66 5.11
C GLY A 210 -18.18 17.53 5.35
N THR A 211 -19.09 17.13 6.24
CA THR A 211 -20.32 17.90 6.55
C THR A 211 -20.06 19.13 7.40
N THR A 212 -18.91 19.17 8.08
CA THR A 212 -18.48 20.27 8.96
C THR A 212 -17.64 21.33 8.24
N ILE A 213 -17.39 21.15 6.95
CA ILE A 213 -16.58 22.06 6.13
C ILE A 213 -17.50 23.05 5.43
N ASP A 214 -17.22 24.35 5.58
CA ASP A 214 -17.84 25.38 4.75
C ASP A 214 -17.25 25.33 3.33
N TRP A 215 -17.83 24.50 2.48
CA TRP A 215 -17.39 24.34 1.09
C TRP A 215 -17.61 25.58 0.23
N SER A 216 -18.47 26.52 0.66
CA SER A 216 -18.71 27.76 -0.10
C SER A 216 -17.50 28.70 -0.07
N ALA A 217 -16.69 28.61 0.99
CA ALA A 217 -15.48 29.40 1.19
C ALA A 217 -14.21 28.74 0.62
N VAL A 218 -14.31 27.56 0.00
CA VAL A 218 -13.17 26.77 -0.48
C VAL A 218 -13.08 26.84 -2.01
N GLU A 219 -11.89 27.13 -2.54
CA GLU A 219 -11.64 27.09 -3.98
C GLU A 219 -11.72 25.64 -4.48
N MET A 220 -12.66 25.35 -5.39
CA MET A 220 -12.84 24.01 -5.92
C MET A 220 -12.05 23.80 -7.22
N GLN A 221 -11.26 22.73 -7.26
CA GLN A 221 -10.43 22.34 -8.40
C GLN A 221 -11.01 21.10 -9.08
N PRO A 222 -11.45 21.21 -10.34
CA PRO A 222 -11.89 20.06 -11.12
C PRO A 222 -10.73 19.18 -11.61
N GLY A 223 -11.10 17.98 -12.03
CA GLY A 223 -10.26 17.14 -12.90
C GLY A 223 -10.15 17.71 -14.31
N ASP A 224 -9.43 17.00 -15.16
CA ASP A 224 -9.36 17.27 -16.59
C ASP A 224 -10.55 16.65 -17.34
N ASP A 225 -10.91 17.28 -18.46
CA ASP A 225 -11.94 16.78 -19.37
C ASP A 225 -11.40 16.75 -20.82
N PRO A 226 -11.31 15.57 -21.47
CA PRO A 226 -11.61 14.25 -20.92
C PRO A 226 -10.59 13.79 -19.87
N ALA A 227 -11.03 12.93 -18.95
CA ALA A 227 -10.15 12.25 -18.01
C ALA A 227 -9.20 11.28 -18.74
N GLU A 228 -7.90 11.44 -18.51
CA GLU A 228 -6.87 10.57 -19.10
C GLU A 228 -6.58 9.37 -18.20
N PRO A 229 -6.78 8.12 -18.67
CA PRO A 229 -6.43 6.92 -17.91
C PRO A 229 -4.92 6.78 -17.63
N PHE A 230 -4.58 6.01 -16.61
CA PHE A 230 -3.24 5.49 -16.37
C PHE A 230 -2.92 4.35 -17.31
N SER A 231 -3.82 3.36 -17.41
CA SER A 231 -3.58 2.14 -18.16
C SER A 231 -3.83 2.35 -19.64
N VAL A 232 -2.93 1.81 -20.47
CA VAL A 232 -3.13 1.80 -21.94
C VAL A 232 -4.27 0.85 -22.36
N LEU A 233 -4.68 -0.05 -21.46
CA LEU A 233 -5.78 -1.00 -21.68
C LEU A 233 -7.15 -0.42 -21.29
N THR A 234 -7.18 0.72 -20.60
CA THR A 234 -8.43 1.39 -20.23
C THR A 234 -8.88 2.33 -21.34
N HIS A 235 -10.02 2.04 -21.95
CA HIS A 235 -10.57 2.90 -23.01
C HIS A 235 -11.26 4.18 -22.49
N ARG A 236 -11.89 4.12 -21.32
CA ARG A 236 -12.67 5.22 -20.76
C ARG A 236 -12.76 5.11 -19.23
N ILE A 237 -12.66 6.25 -18.56
CA ILE A 237 -13.01 6.39 -17.15
C ILE A 237 -14.53 6.54 -17.00
N SER A 238 -15.18 5.62 -16.30
CA SER A 238 -16.64 5.59 -16.11
C SER A 238 -17.11 6.26 -14.82
N ASN A 239 -16.25 6.37 -13.82
CA ASN A 239 -16.62 6.95 -12.53
C ASN A 239 -16.90 8.45 -12.62
N PRO A 240 -17.93 8.95 -11.90
CA PRO A 240 -18.17 10.38 -11.77
C PRO A 240 -16.92 11.13 -11.28
N GLN A 241 -16.57 12.21 -11.98
CA GLN A 241 -15.44 13.05 -11.61
C GLN A 241 -15.85 14.07 -10.55
N ILE A 242 -15.13 14.10 -9.43
CA ILE A 242 -15.34 15.06 -8.34
C ILE A 242 -14.30 16.19 -8.39
N GLN A 243 -14.58 17.26 -7.64
CA GLN A 243 -13.65 18.37 -7.42
C GLN A 243 -12.92 18.22 -6.09
N CYS A 244 -11.70 18.75 -5.99
CA CYS A 244 -10.96 18.83 -4.74
C CYS A 244 -10.93 20.28 -4.24
N GLY A 245 -11.11 20.48 -2.95
CA GLY A 245 -10.96 21.80 -2.32
C GLY A 245 -9.50 22.20 -2.13
N ILE A 246 -9.21 23.48 -2.33
CA ILE A 246 -7.92 24.12 -2.08
C ILE A 246 -8.11 25.19 -1.00
N THR A 247 -7.27 25.13 0.02
CA THR A 247 -7.22 26.14 1.08
C THR A 247 -5.77 26.39 1.50
N ARG A 248 -5.55 27.37 2.37
CA ARG A 248 -4.22 27.79 2.83
C ARG A 248 -4.21 27.95 4.34
N THR A 249 -3.09 27.59 4.95
CA THR A 249 -2.82 27.92 6.35
C THR A 249 -2.63 29.42 6.53
N LEU A 250 -2.99 29.94 7.69
CA LEU A 250 -2.81 31.34 8.07
C LEU A 250 -1.67 31.50 9.09
N PRO A 251 -1.16 32.72 9.32
CA PRO A 251 -0.19 32.98 10.38
C PRO A 251 -0.62 32.46 11.76
N SER A 252 -1.91 32.57 12.10
CA SER A 252 -2.48 32.03 13.33
C SER A 252 -2.39 30.50 13.40
N THR A 253 -2.53 29.78 12.28
CA THR A 253 -2.29 28.33 12.23
C THR A 253 -0.83 28.01 12.58
N HIS A 254 0.11 28.82 12.10
CA HIS A 254 1.53 28.62 12.36
C HIS A 254 1.86 28.88 13.83
N GLU A 255 1.26 29.89 14.45
CA GLU A 255 1.41 30.18 15.88
C GLU A 255 0.96 29.00 16.75
N VAL A 256 -0.19 28.40 16.46
CA VAL A 256 -0.67 27.20 17.15
C VAL A 256 0.32 26.05 17.03
N ILE A 257 0.88 25.82 15.84
CA ILE A 257 1.90 24.77 15.62
C ILE A 257 3.17 25.07 16.42
N ARG A 258 3.68 26.31 16.38
CA ARG A 258 4.91 26.70 17.10
C ARG A 258 4.75 26.53 18.61
N ALA A 259 3.60 26.93 19.16
CA ALA A 259 3.31 26.79 20.58
C ALA A 259 3.30 25.31 21.04
N ASN A 260 3.00 24.37 20.13
CA ASN A 260 2.83 22.95 20.45
C ASN A 260 3.91 22.03 19.85
N VAL A 261 4.92 22.57 19.18
CA VAL A 261 5.92 21.76 18.43
C VAL A 261 6.70 20.79 19.32
N HIS A 262 6.88 21.15 20.59
CA HIS A 262 7.56 20.32 21.60
C HIS A 262 6.84 18.99 21.90
N ARG A 263 5.55 18.89 21.57
CA ARG A 263 4.73 17.67 21.67
C ARG A 263 4.86 16.78 20.43
N SER A 264 5.59 17.27 19.45
CA SER A 264 6.11 16.67 18.23
C SER A 264 6.90 15.37 18.39
N PRO A 265 6.41 14.14 18.11
CA PRO A 265 7.30 12.98 18.06
C PRO A 265 8.32 13.04 16.92
N MET A 266 8.23 14.04 16.02
CA MET A 266 9.24 14.35 15.01
C MET A 266 10.41 15.17 15.59
N TYR A 267 10.19 15.90 16.68
CA TYR A 267 11.18 16.80 17.29
C TYR A 267 11.75 16.25 18.60
N SER A 268 11.07 15.29 19.25
CA SER A 268 11.52 14.70 20.52
C SER A 268 12.57 13.58 20.37
N GLY A 269 12.99 13.24 19.14
CA GLY A 269 13.98 12.18 18.89
C GLY A 269 13.49 10.75 19.16
N GLN A 270 12.18 10.57 19.33
CA GLN A 270 11.51 9.29 19.51
C GLN A 270 11.05 8.67 18.17
#